data_AF-A0A0R0FM45-F1
#
_entry.id   AF-A0A0R0FM45-F1
#
_cell.length_a   1.000
_cell.length_b   1.000
_cell.length_c   1.000
_cell.angle_alpha   90.00
_cell.angle_beta   90.00
_cell.angle_gamma   90.00
#
_symmetry.space_group_name_H-M   'P 1'
#
loop_
_entity.id
_entity.type
_entity.pdbx_description
1 polymer ?
#
loop_
_entity_poly.entity_id
_entity_poly.type
_entity_poly.pdbx_seq_one_letter_code
_entity_poly.pdbx_strand_id
1 'polypeptide(L)'
;MPSILKNLLGTIETLLYLFHFFLMALLMMEISSYTSVGRDRNCFYFLLLTHTLLFSGSRCYSTSAVIWSLLGCLLLFHLYSNVHHKHGEGREVQLRVTNHPQLHELQQVEGEIIQLPPKGKRSPRAAKRRHKRVTPLVDEFLDEDSRLRHVFFPGNKSAIHPMRVTGNDSYYYYPGRIWLDTDGNPIQAHGGGILYDERSHTYYWYGEYKDGPTYHAHKRASARVDIIGVGCYSSKDLWSWKNEGIVLAAEESNVTHDLYKTNVLERPKVIYNEKIRKYVMWMHIDDANYTKASVGTAISDTPDGPFEYLGSQRPHGYESRDMTVFKDEDGVAYLIYSSEENNVLHIGPLTEDYLNVIPVMRRLFVGQRREAPAVFKHQGTYYMITSGCTGWAPNEALVHAAESILGPWETMGNPCVGGNKMFRIATFLAQSTFVLPLPGFPGSFIFMADRWNPANLRDSRYVWLPLIVEGPADHALEYSSGLPLWSRVSIYWHRKWRLPQGWSTFK
;
A
#
# COMPACT_ATOMS: atom_id res chain seq x y z
N MET A 1 41.54 -0.62 -65.01
CA MET A 1 40.42 0.22 -64.54
C MET A 1 39.18 -0.52 -63.99
N PRO A 2 38.88 -1.80 -64.29
CA PRO A 2 37.69 -2.47 -63.69
C PRO A 2 37.85 -2.90 -62.22
N SER A 3 39.08 -3.02 -61.71
CA SER A 3 39.34 -3.55 -60.35
C SER A 3 39.00 -2.57 -59.23
N ILE A 4 39.17 -1.27 -59.45
CA ILE A 4 38.87 -0.24 -58.45
C ILE A 4 37.36 -0.12 -58.26
N LEU A 5 36.57 -0.22 -59.34
CA LEU A 5 35.11 -0.16 -59.25
C LEU A 5 34.51 -1.36 -58.51
N LYS A 6 35.04 -2.57 -58.73
CA LYS A 6 34.60 -3.77 -57.99
C LYS A 6 34.91 -3.70 -56.50
N ASN A 7 36.08 -3.16 -56.14
CA ASN A 7 36.41 -2.95 -54.73
C ASN A 7 35.52 -1.88 -54.09
N LEU A 8 35.19 -0.79 -54.80
CA LEU A 8 34.27 0.24 -54.29
C LEU A 8 32.82 -0.28 -54.10
N LEU A 9 32.32 -1.09 -55.05
CA LEU A 9 31.00 -1.71 -54.94
C LEU A 9 30.95 -2.70 -53.76
N GLY A 10 32.01 -3.50 -53.56
CA GLY A 10 32.10 -4.41 -52.41
C GLY A 10 32.14 -3.67 -51.07
N THR A 11 32.84 -2.54 -50.96
CA THR A 11 32.81 -1.72 -49.73
C THR A 11 31.46 -1.07 -49.49
N ILE A 12 30.76 -0.61 -50.54
CA ILE A 12 29.42 -0.03 -50.41
C ILE A 12 28.40 -1.08 -49.93
N GLU A 13 28.40 -2.29 -50.51
CA GLU A 13 27.53 -3.39 -50.06
C GLU A 13 27.81 -3.74 -48.59
N THR A 14 29.10 -3.84 -48.22
CA THR A 14 29.49 -4.15 -46.83
C THR A 14 29.02 -3.06 -45.84
N LEU A 15 29.11 -1.79 -46.22
CA LEU A 15 28.64 -0.66 -45.40
C LEU A 15 27.10 -0.65 -45.27
N LEU A 16 26.37 -0.95 -46.34
CA LEU A 16 24.91 -1.08 -46.31
C LEU A 16 24.46 -2.23 -45.39
N TYR A 17 25.14 -3.37 -45.42
CA TYR A 17 24.86 -4.49 -44.51
C TYR A 17 25.12 -4.13 -43.04
N LEU A 18 26.24 -3.46 -42.75
CA LEU A 18 26.55 -2.99 -41.40
C LEU A 18 25.52 -1.97 -40.89
N PHE A 19 25.08 -1.05 -41.76
CA PHE A 19 24.06 -0.07 -41.41
C PHE A 19 22.70 -0.73 -41.10
N HIS A 20 22.30 -1.72 -41.91
CA HIS A 20 21.05 -2.46 -41.69
C HIS A 20 21.07 -3.27 -40.40
N PHE A 21 22.22 -3.89 -40.08
CA PHE A 21 22.42 -4.62 -38.82
C PHE A 21 22.35 -3.68 -37.61
N PHE A 22 22.95 -2.50 -37.71
CA PHE A 22 22.92 -1.49 -36.65
C PHE A 22 21.51 -0.94 -36.41
N LEU A 23 20.74 -0.70 -37.47
CA LEU A 23 19.36 -0.22 -37.37
C LEU A 23 18.44 -1.28 -36.73
N MET A 24 18.59 -2.55 -37.09
CA MET A 24 17.85 -3.66 -36.47
C MET A 24 18.20 -3.84 -34.99
N ALA A 25 19.47 -3.68 -34.62
CA ALA A 25 19.90 -3.75 -33.22
C ALA A 25 19.28 -2.63 -32.37
N LEU A 26 19.23 -1.40 -32.90
CA LEU A 26 18.57 -0.26 -32.27
C LEU A 26 17.07 -0.50 -32.07
N LEU A 27 16.38 -0.98 -33.11
CA LEU A 27 14.94 -1.29 -33.05
C LEU A 27 14.63 -2.38 -32.00
N MET A 28 15.49 -3.39 -31.88
CA MET A 28 15.34 -4.45 -30.88
C MET A 28 15.58 -3.94 -29.45
N MET A 29 16.52 -3.01 -29.26
CA MET A 29 16.73 -2.34 -27.96
C MET A 29 15.55 -1.45 -27.57
N GLU A 30 14.95 -0.76 -28.54
CA GLU A 30 13.78 0.09 -28.34
C GLU A 30 12.52 -0.75 -28.02
N ILE A 31 12.31 -1.88 -28.70
CA ILE A 31 11.23 -2.82 -28.37
C ILE A 31 11.43 -3.40 -26.97
N SER A 32 12.65 -3.77 -26.60
CA SER A 32 12.95 -4.35 -25.27
C SER A 32 12.80 -3.34 -24.12
N SER A 33 12.83 -2.04 -24.39
CA SER A 33 12.57 -1.00 -23.38
C SER A 33 11.08 -0.67 -23.24
N TYR A 34 10.25 -1.02 -24.23
CA TYR A 34 8.79 -0.83 -24.18
C TYR A 34 8.01 -2.07 -23.73
N THR A 35 8.59 -3.27 -23.76
CA THR A 35 7.93 -4.49 -23.28
C THR A 35 8.47 -4.92 -21.92
N SER A 36 7.82 -4.47 -20.85
CA SER A 36 7.84 -5.11 -19.53
C SER A 36 7.09 -6.45 -19.59
N VAL A 37 7.65 -7.43 -20.29
CA VAL A 37 7.23 -8.82 -20.20
C VAL A 37 8.48 -9.66 -19.99
N GLY A 38 8.71 -10.00 -18.72
CA GLY A 38 9.71 -11.00 -18.37
C GLY A 38 9.32 -12.33 -19.00
N ARG A 39 10.13 -12.83 -19.92
CA ARG A 39 10.26 -14.26 -20.18
C ARG A 39 11.57 -14.58 -20.88
N ASP A 40 12.22 -15.59 -20.32
CA ASP A 40 13.16 -16.50 -20.99
C ASP A 40 14.44 -15.90 -21.56
N ARG A 41 15.48 -15.89 -20.70
CA ARG A 41 16.90 -15.89 -21.09
C ARG A 41 17.27 -17.04 -22.07
N ASN A 42 16.36 -17.99 -22.32
CA ASN A 42 16.54 -19.08 -23.27
C ASN A 42 16.05 -18.77 -24.70
N CYS A 43 15.23 -17.74 -24.94
CA CYS A 43 14.82 -17.36 -26.30
C CYS A 43 15.93 -16.61 -27.06
N PHE A 44 16.82 -15.89 -26.35
CA PHE A 44 17.96 -15.21 -26.97
C PHE A 44 19.02 -16.17 -27.53
N TYR A 45 19.15 -17.37 -26.95
CA TYR A 45 20.08 -18.40 -27.45
C TYR A 45 19.56 -19.12 -28.70
N PHE A 46 18.25 -19.19 -28.92
CA PHE A 46 17.66 -19.96 -30.01
C PHE A 46 17.62 -19.21 -31.36
N LEU A 47 17.69 -17.88 -31.36
CA LEU A 47 17.63 -17.05 -32.58
C LEU A 47 19.02 -16.74 -33.18
N LEU A 48 20.09 -16.72 -32.37
CA LEU A 48 21.45 -16.57 -32.89
C LEU A 48 22.01 -17.83 -33.56
N LEU A 49 21.55 -19.01 -33.13
CA LEU A 49 21.99 -20.30 -33.68
C LEU A 49 21.27 -20.68 -34.99
N THR A 50 20.08 -20.14 -35.26
CA THR A 50 19.32 -20.47 -36.47
C THR A 50 19.79 -19.68 -37.70
N HIS A 51 20.27 -18.45 -37.53
CA HIS A 51 20.76 -17.65 -38.66
C HIS A 51 22.18 -18.01 -39.12
N THR A 52 22.99 -18.66 -38.28
CA THR A 52 24.31 -19.19 -38.66
C THR A 52 24.25 -20.55 -39.35
N LEU A 53 23.14 -21.27 -39.23
CA LEU A 53 22.93 -22.59 -39.87
C LEU A 53 22.14 -22.53 -41.19
N LEU A 54 21.49 -21.41 -41.51
CA LEU A 54 20.65 -21.26 -42.72
C LEU A 54 21.37 -20.70 -43.95
N PHE A 55 22.68 -20.47 -43.91
CA PHE A 55 23.48 -20.04 -45.06
C PHE A 55 24.62 -21.03 -45.39
N SER A 56 24.30 -22.31 -45.51
CA SER A 56 25.18 -23.31 -46.15
C SER A 56 24.95 -23.32 -47.67
N GLY A 57 25.14 -22.17 -48.31
CA GLY A 57 24.92 -22.03 -49.74
C GLY A 57 25.71 -20.87 -50.32
N SER A 58 26.85 -21.20 -50.92
CA SER A 58 27.67 -20.34 -51.80
C SER A 58 28.83 -19.54 -51.17
N ARG A 59 30.04 -20.08 -51.46
CA ARG A 59 31.28 -19.41 -51.88
C ARG A 59 31.91 -18.32 -50.99
N CYS A 60 33.01 -18.74 -50.36
CA CYS A 60 34.22 -17.95 -50.06
C CYS A 60 34.02 -16.59 -49.39
N TYR A 61 33.60 -16.59 -48.12
CA TYR A 61 33.92 -15.48 -47.24
C TYR A 61 35.36 -15.66 -46.71
N SER A 62 36.17 -14.62 -46.91
CA SER A 62 37.52 -14.53 -46.34
C SER A 62 37.45 -14.76 -44.83
N THR A 63 38.33 -15.60 -44.29
CA THR A 63 38.47 -15.84 -42.84
C THR A 63 38.56 -14.54 -42.04
N SER A 64 39.09 -13.47 -42.65
CA SER A 64 39.08 -12.10 -42.14
C SER A 64 37.67 -11.60 -41.78
N ALA A 65 36.68 -11.75 -42.67
CA ALA A 65 35.33 -11.21 -42.45
C ALA A 65 34.63 -11.90 -41.26
N VAL A 66 34.81 -13.21 -41.11
CA VAL A 66 34.27 -13.97 -39.97
C VAL A 66 34.94 -13.52 -38.67
N ILE A 67 36.26 -13.34 -38.69
CA ILE A 67 37.02 -12.87 -37.51
C ILE A 67 36.58 -11.47 -37.09
N TRP A 68 36.46 -10.53 -38.05
CA TRP A 68 36.02 -9.16 -37.75
C TRP A 68 34.55 -9.11 -37.30
N SER A 69 33.68 -9.97 -37.83
CA SER A 69 32.29 -10.09 -37.36
C SER A 69 32.23 -10.62 -35.92
N LEU A 70 33.05 -11.62 -35.57
CA LEU A 70 33.13 -12.15 -34.21
C LEU A 70 33.70 -11.11 -33.23
N LEU A 71 34.73 -10.36 -33.63
CA LEU A 71 35.28 -9.23 -32.87
C LEU A 71 34.24 -8.12 -32.67
N GLY A 72 33.45 -7.81 -33.70
CA GLY A 72 32.35 -6.84 -33.63
C GLY A 72 31.25 -7.27 -32.65
N CYS A 73 30.84 -8.55 -32.70
CA CYS A 73 29.89 -9.13 -31.74
C CYS A 73 30.43 -9.11 -30.31
N LEU A 74 31.72 -9.43 -30.11
CA LEU A 74 32.36 -9.37 -28.80
C LEU A 74 32.45 -7.93 -28.26
N LEU A 75 32.75 -6.96 -29.10
CA LEU A 75 32.75 -5.53 -28.76
C LEU A 75 31.35 -5.03 -28.39
N LEU A 76 30.33 -5.41 -29.17
CA LEU A 76 28.92 -5.10 -28.87
C LEU A 76 28.47 -5.76 -27.56
N PHE A 77 28.87 -7.01 -27.32
CA PHE A 77 28.59 -7.69 -26.05
C PHE A 77 29.30 -6.99 -24.89
N HIS A 78 30.56 -6.57 -25.05
CA HIS A 78 31.27 -5.79 -24.04
C HIS A 78 30.68 -4.40 -23.82
N LEU A 79 30.17 -3.73 -24.86
CA LEU A 79 29.49 -2.44 -24.75
C LEU A 79 28.12 -2.60 -24.09
N TYR A 80 27.32 -3.59 -24.49
CA TYR A 80 26.04 -3.91 -23.86
C TYR A 80 26.24 -4.31 -22.41
N SER A 81 27.20 -5.19 -22.12
CA SER A 81 27.60 -5.53 -20.76
C SER A 81 28.06 -4.31 -20.00
N ASN A 82 28.92 -3.43 -20.54
CA ASN A 82 29.36 -2.22 -19.82
C ASN A 82 28.27 -1.16 -19.65
N VAL A 83 27.33 -1.01 -20.59
CA VAL A 83 26.21 -0.07 -20.48
C VAL A 83 25.16 -0.62 -19.49
N HIS A 84 24.89 -1.93 -19.50
CA HIS A 84 24.09 -2.57 -18.45
C HIS A 84 24.84 -2.70 -17.13
N HIS A 85 26.17 -2.67 -17.12
CA HIS A 85 26.96 -2.63 -15.89
C HIS A 85 27.02 -1.19 -15.36
N LYS A 86 26.97 -0.15 -16.21
CA LYS A 86 26.91 1.27 -15.78
C LYS A 86 25.49 1.79 -15.52
N HIS A 87 24.45 1.14 -16.03
CA HIS A 87 23.06 1.30 -15.58
C HIS A 87 22.58 0.17 -14.65
N GLY A 88 23.49 -0.75 -14.30
CA GLY A 88 23.27 -1.84 -13.33
C GLY A 88 24.31 -1.88 -12.20
N GLU A 89 25.19 -0.89 -12.11
CA GLU A 89 26.00 -0.55 -10.93
C GLU A 89 25.04 0.06 -9.91
N GLY A 90 24.27 -0.84 -9.33
CA GLY A 90 23.08 -0.58 -8.53
C GLY A 90 22.11 -1.75 -8.47
N ARG A 91 22.48 -2.98 -8.86
CA ARG A 91 21.70 -4.20 -8.55
C ARG A 91 22.51 -5.48 -8.79
N GLU A 92 23.70 -5.58 -8.21
CA GLU A 92 24.01 -6.87 -7.57
C GLU A 92 23.03 -6.92 -6.38
N VAL A 93 21.90 -7.62 -6.55
CA VAL A 93 21.14 -8.12 -5.41
C VAL A 93 22.04 -9.18 -4.78
N GLN A 94 23.09 -8.73 -4.09
CA GLN A 94 23.46 -9.40 -2.86
C GLN A 94 22.13 -9.46 -2.12
N LEU A 95 21.61 -10.68 -2.00
CA LEU A 95 20.68 -11.04 -0.94
C LEU A 95 21.48 -10.87 0.37
N ARG A 96 21.86 -9.62 0.69
CA ARG A 96 22.10 -9.20 2.05
C ARG A 96 20.72 -9.31 2.65
N VAL A 97 20.45 -10.51 3.17
CA VAL A 97 19.72 -10.61 4.43
C VAL A 97 20.42 -9.58 5.30
N THR A 98 19.85 -8.38 5.38
CA THR A 98 20.30 -7.38 6.32
C THR A 98 19.92 -7.96 7.67
N ASN A 99 20.82 -8.79 8.21
CA ASN A 99 20.93 -9.09 9.63
C ASN A 99 21.31 -7.77 10.33
N HIS A 100 20.44 -6.76 10.22
CA HIS A 100 20.48 -5.61 11.08
C HIS A 100 19.98 -6.13 12.43
N PRO A 101 20.81 -6.17 13.48
CA PRO A 101 20.41 -6.74 14.77
C PRO A 101 19.13 -6.11 15.33
N GLN A 102 18.82 -4.89 14.89
CA GLN A 102 17.63 -4.13 15.27
C GLN A 102 16.35 -4.64 14.60
N LEU A 103 16.42 -5.23 13.41
CA LEU A 103 15.26 -5.86 12.77
C LEU A 103 14.84 -7.13 13.51
N HIS A 104 15.80 -7.80 14.16
CA HIS A 104 15.51 -8.99 14.97
C HIS A 104 14.59 -8.66 16.17
N GLU A 105 14.69 -7.46 16.76
CA GLU A 105 13.76 -7.02 17.80
C GLU A 105 12.32 -6.88 17.26
N LEU A 106 12.17 -6.35 16.03
CA LEU A 106 10.87 -6.18 15.37
C LEU A 106 10.26 -7.49 14.87
N GLN A 107 11.05 -8.56 14.80
CA GLN A 107 10.60 -9.89 14.42
C GLN A 107 10.32 -10.78 15.64
N GLN A 108 10.54 -10.27 16.85
CA GLN A 108 10.32 -11.04 18.08
C GLN A 108 8.82 -11.32 18.26
N VAL A 109 8.45 -12.59 18.17
CA VAL A 109 7.06 -13.02 18.33
C VAL A 109 6.64 -12.90 19.80
N GLU A 110 5.81 -11.91 20.11
CA GLU A 110 5.23 -11.73 21.43
C GLU A 110 3.90 -12.49 21.58
N GLY A 111 3.70 -13.12 22.74
CA GLY A 111 2.42 -13.69 23.12
C GLY A 111 1.46 -12.64 23.69
N GLU A 112 0.18 -12.73 23.35
CA GLU A 112 -0.91 -11.95 23.95
C GLU A 112 -2.02 -12.92 24.39
N ILE A 113 -2.29 -12.97 25.69
CA ILE A 113 -3.30 -13.85 26.27
C ILE A 113 -4.32 -12.98 26.99
N ILE A 114 -5.41 -12.66 26.29
CA ILE A 114 -6.59 -12.05 26.90
C ILE A 114 -7.42 -13.18 27.52
N GLN A 115 -7.43 -13.25 28.85
CA GLN A 115 -8.22 -14.25 29.58
C GLN A 115 -9.70 -13.88 29.53
N LEU A 116 -10.49 -14.66 28.80
CA LEU A 116 -11.93 -14.47 28.73
C LEU A 116 -12.59 -14.83 30.06
N PRO A 117 -13.61 -14.08 30.51
CA PRO A 117 -14.38 -14.47 31.68
C PRO A 117 -15.06 -15.84 31.47
N PRO A 118 -15.30 -16.61 32.55
CA PRO A 118 -16.08 -17.85 32.50
C PRO A 118 -17.41 -17.62 31.79
N LYS A 119 -17.92 -18.60 31.04
CA LYS A 119 -19.14 -18.45 30.21
C LYS A 119 -20.33 -17.79 30.94
N GLY A 120 -20.55 -18.09 32.22
CA GLY A 120 -21.63 -17.51 33.03
C GLY A 120 -21.40 -16.07 33.52
N LYS A 121 -20.19 -15.52 33.35
CA LYS A 121 -19.83 -14.13 33.67
C LYS A 121 -19.57 -13.28 32.42
N ARG A 122 -19.72 -13.87 31.23
CA ARG A 122 -19.67 -13.16 29.95
C ARG A 122 -20.91 -12.30 29.79
N SER A 123 -20.83 -11.30 28.93
CA SER A 123 -21.95 -10.41 28.79
C SER A 123 -23.17 -11.09 28.14
N PRO A 124 -24.40 -10.80 28.60
CA PRO A 124 -25.61 -11.37 28.00
C PRO A 124 -25.81 -10.95 26.55
N ARG A 125 -25.32 -9.75 26.16
CA ARG A 125 -25.38 -9.24 24.79
C ARG A 125 -24.42 -10.00 23.87
N ALA A 126 -23.20 -10.30 24.34
CA ALA A 126 -22.26 -11.18 23.65
C ALA A 126 -22.88 -12.56 23.37
N ALA A 127 -23.59 -13.14 24.36
CA ALA A 127 -24.24 -14.44 24.20
C ALA A 127 -25.37 -14.44 23.14
N LYS A 128 -26.03 -13.30 22.89
CA LYS A 128 -27.14 -13.17 21.94
C LYS A 128 -26.69 -12.92 20.49
N ARG A 129 -25.49 -12.39 20.26
CA ARG A 129 -24.94 -12.07 18.92
C ARG A 129 -24.48 -13.29 18.11
N ARG A 130 -25.05 -14.48 18.32
CA ARG A 130 -24.72 -15.73 17.60
C ARG A 130 -25.07 -15.69 16.11
N HIS A 131 -24.46 -14.79 15.34
CA HIS A 131 -24.15 -15.01 13.94
C HIS A 131 -22.91 -15.91 13.89
N LYS A 132 -22.96 -16.93 13.04
CA LYS A 132 -22.08 -18.12 12.99
C LYS A 132 -20.56 -17.86 12.79
N ARG A 133 -20.03 -16.65 12.93
CA ARG A 133 -18.64 -16.32 12.58
C ARG A 133 -17.86 -15.45 13.57
N VAL A 134 -18.50 -14.87 14.59
CA VAL A 134 -17.80 -13.98 15.53
C VAL A 134 -17.20 -14.78 16.68
N THR A 135 -15.95 -14.50 17.03
CA THR A 135 -15.28 -15.21 18.12
C THR A 135 -15.67 -14.62 19.48
N PRO A 136 -15.63 -15.40 20.57
CA PRO A 136 -15.95 -14.88 21.90
C PRO A 136 -15.14 -13.65 22.34
N LEU A 137 -13.92 -13.47 21.80
CA LEU A 137 -13.11 -12.28 22.08
C LEU A 137 -13.69 -11.04 21.39
N VAL A 138 -14.15 -11.18 20.14
CA VAL A 138 -14.76 -10.10 19.38
C VAL A 138 -16.13 -9.73 19.96
N ASP A 139 -16.90 -10.71 20.46
CA ASP A 139 -18.16 -10.42 21.15
C ASP A 139 -17.95 -9.58 22.43
N GLU A 140 -16.92 -9.89 23.22
CA GLU A 140 -16.55 -9.07 24.39
C GLU A 140 -16.01 -7.69 23.97
N PHE A 141 -15.26 -7.60 22.86
CA PHE A 141 -14.74 -6.35 22.32
C PHE A 141 -15.86 -5.37 21.91
N LEU A 142 -16.90 -5.88 21.26
CA LEU A 142 -18.03 -5.09 20.77
C LEU A 142 -19.08 -4.77 21.83
N ASP A 143 -18.88 -5.18 23.07
CA ASP A 143 -19.80 -4.91 24.17
C ASP A 143 -19.25 -3.84 25.11
N GLU A 144 -19.96 -2.73 25.17
CA GLU A 144 -19.60 -1.57 26.00
C GLU A 144 -19.58 -1.89 27.49
N ASP A 145 -20.40 -2.86 27.91
CA ASP A 145 -20.52 -3.33 29.30
C ASP A 145 -19.55 -4.48 29.64
N SER A 146 -18.68 -4.89 28.71
CA SER A 146 -17.75 -5.99 28.95
C SER A 146 -16.80 -5.66 30.12
N ARG A 147 -16.58 -6.65 30.98
CA ARG A 147 -15.55 -6.54 32.04
C ARG A 147 -14.14 -6.38 31.47
N LEU A 148 -13.92 -6.74 30.21
CA LEU A 148 -12.66 -6.59 29.49
C LEU A 148 -12.54 -5.24 28.76
N ARG A 149 -13.53 -4.34 28.87
CA ARG A 149 -13.53 -3.06 28.14
C ARG A 149 -12.26 -2.24 28.35
N HIS A 150 -11.71 -2.24 29.56
CA HIS A 150 -10.47 -1.57 29.93
C HIS A 150 -9.19 -2.21 29.36
N VAL A 151 -9.27 -3.49 28.94
CA VAL A 151 -8.17 -4.19 28.25
C VAL A 151 -8.12 -3.77 26.79
N PHE A 152 -9.29 -3.64 26.14
CA PHE A 152 -9.39 -3.26 24.72
C PHE A 152 -9.09 -1.77 24.49
N PHE A 153 -9.56 -0.93 25.41
CA PHE A 153 -9.40 0.52 25.39
C PHE A 153 -8.95 1.00 26.77
N PRO A 154 -7.65 0.92 27.07
CA PRO A 154 -7.08 1.51 28.28
C PRO A 154 -7.39 3.01 28.36
N GLY A 155 -7.67 3.50 29.57
CA GLY A 155 -8.03 4.90 29.81
C GLY A 155 -6.83 5.85 29.95
N ASN A 156 -7.10 7.12 30.28
CA ASN A 156 -6.10 8.20 30.29
C ASN A 156 -4.84 7.95 31.13
N LYS A 157 -4.91 7.11 32.17
CA LYS A 157 -3.73 6.78 33.01
C LYS A 157 -2.61 6.08 32.22
N SER A 158 -2.93 5.44 31.09
CA SER A 158 -1.96 4.81 30.21
C SER A 158 -1.76 5.56 28.89
N ALA A 159 -2.27 6.79 28.79
CA ALA A 159 -2.06 7.63 27.61
C ALA A 159 -0.57 7.96 27.43
N ILE A 160 -0.15 8.03 26.18
CA ILE A 160 1.23 8.33 25.81
C ILE A 160 1.31 9.77 25.33
N HIS A 161 2.13 10.58 26.00
CA HIS A 161 2.31 11.99 25.69
C HIS A 161 3.73 12.25 25.20
N PRO A 162 3.96 12.56 23.92
CA PRO A 162 5.31 12.65 23.35
C PRO A 162 6.19 13.70 24.07
N MET A 163 5.60 14.78 24.58
CA MET A 163 6.31 15.86 25.27
C MET A 163 6.62 15.58 26.76
N ARG A 164 6.00 14.56 27.37
CA ARG A 164 6.19 14.24 28.80
C ARG A 164 6.94 12.94 29.05
N VAL A 165 7.03 12.06 28.05
CA VAL A 165 7.77 10.81 28.19
C VAL A 165 9.27 11.11 28.15
N THR A 166 9.92 10.97 29.30
CA THR A 166 11.37 11.15 29.44
C THR A 166 12.07 9.79 29.56
N GLY A 167 13.30 9.69 29.05
CA GLY A 167 14.15 8.52 29.22
C GLY A 167 13.77 7.34 28.31
N ASN A 168 13.90 6.13 28.84
CA ASN A 168 13.87 4.88 28.07
C ASN A 168 12.52 4.53 27.43
N ASP A 169 11.41 5.19 27.80
CA ASP A 169 10.10 4.94 27.18
C ASP A 169 9.79 5.91 26.02
N SER A 170 10.68 6.86 25.71
CA SER A 170 10.53 7.74 24.54
C SER A 170 10.57 6.92 23.23
N TYR A 171 9.80 7.36 22.23
CA TYR A 171 9.69 6.72 20.90
C TYR A 171 9.09 5.31 20.86
N TYR A 172 8.52 4.81 21.96
CA TYR A 172 7.80 3.53 21.96
C TYR A 172 6.33 3.71 21.62
N TYR A 173 5.90 3.12 20.51
CA TYR A 173 4.49 2.93 20.17
C TYR A 173 3.85 1.89 21.08
N TYR A 174 2.64 2.17 21.55
CA TYR A 174 1.84 1.26 22.37
C TYR A 174 0.48 1.01 21.68
N PRO A 175 0.37 -0.01 20.82
CA PRO A 175 -0.84 -0.28 20.05
C PRO A 175 -2.09 -0.38 20.93
N GLY A 176 -3.13 0.38 20.60
CA GLY A 176 -4.39 0.40 21.33
C GLY A 176 -4.45 1.34 22.54
N ARG A 177 -3.37 2.04 22.91
CA ARG A 177 -3.40 3.09 23.94
C ARG A 177 -3.77 4.45 23.34
N ILE A 178 -4.21 5.37 24.20
CA ILE A 178 -4.42 6.77 23.79
C ILE A 178 -3.06 7.36 23.44
N TRP A 179 -2.94 7.91 22.23
CA TRP A 179 -1.77 8.63 21.77
C TRP A 179 -2.13 10.11 21.69
N LEU A 180 -1.43 10.93 22.47
CA LEU A 180 -1.65 12.36 22.54
C LEU A 180 -0.74 13.09 21.55
N ASP A 181 -1.24 14.19 21.00
CA ASP A 181 -0.47 15.14 20.21
C ASP A 181 0.48 15.98 21.10
N THR A 182 1.20 16.92 20.47
CA THR A 182 2.14 17.81 21.18
C THR A 182 1.45 18.71 22.21
N ASP A 183 0.16 19.01 22.02
CA ASP A 183 -0.64 19.86 22.89
C ASP A 183 -1.35 19.08 24.00
N GLY A 184 -1.23 17.74 24.00
CA GLY A 184 -1.78 16.85 25.00
C GLY A 184 -3.20 16.37 24.73
N ASN A 185 -3.71 16.55 23.52
CA ASN A 185 -5.03 16.07 23.10
C ASN A 185 -4.93 14.73 22.37
N PRO A 186 -5.93 13.83 22.48
CA PRO A 186 -5.95 12.60 21.68
C PRO A 186 -5.91 12.89 20.18
N ILE A 187 -5.02 12.22 19.44
CA ILE A 187 -4.95 12.34 17.98
C ILE A 187 -6.26 11.84 17.34
N GLN A 188 -6.79 12.57 16.36
CA GLN A 188 -8.05 12.27 15.65
C GLN A 188 -7.82 12.20 14.13
N ALA A 189 -7.17 11.14 13.66
CA ALA A 189 -6.84 10.89 12.27
C ALA A 189 -7.15 9.44 11.85
N HIS A 190 -8.39 9.01 12.07
CA HIS A 190 -8.85 7.63 11.84
C HIS A 190 -9.11 7.33 10.36
N GLY A 191 -9.03 6.07 9.94
CA GLY A 191 -9.24 5.67 8.53
C GLY A 191 -8.21 6.28 7.57
N GLY A 192 -7.17 6.91 8.12
CA GLY A 192 -6.30 7.84 7.44
C GLY A 192 -5.21 7.24 6.57
N GLY A 193 -4.31 8.12 6.14
CA GLY A 193 -3.06 7.79 5.47
C GLY A 193 -2.00 8.86 5.76
N ILE A 194 -0.74 8.54 5.47
CA ILE A 194 0.38 9.45 5.67
C ILE A 194 0.99 9.83 4.31
N LEU A 195 1.18 11.13 4.11
CA LEU A 195 2.00 11.68 3.04
C LEU A 195 3.34 12.11 3.62
N TYR A 196 4.43 11.71 2.99
CA TYR A 196 5.72 12.36 3.22
C TYR A 196 5.91 13.47 2.19
N ASP A 197 6.06 14.71 2.66
CA ASP A 197 6.35 15.85 1.80
C ASP A 197 7.86 16.06 1.71
N GLU A 198 8.42 15.74 0.54
CA GLU A 198 9.86 15.86 0.24
C GLU A 198 10.37 17.30 0.36
N ARG A 199 9.52 18.31 0.11
CA ARG A 199 9.91 19.73 0.13
C ARG A 199 10.18 20.23 1.54
N SER A 200 9.30 19.88 2.47
CA SER A 200 9.45 20.28 3.87
C SER A 200 10.17 19.23 4.71
N HIS A 201 10.38 18.02 4.20
CA HIS A 201 10.83 16.83 4.95
C HIS A 201 9.91 16.54 6.15
N THR A 202 8.60 16.51 5.92
CA THR A 202 7.58 16.36 6.98
C THR A 202 6.60 15.26 6.61
N TYR A 203 6.22 14.45 7.59
CA TYR A 203 5.10 13.53 7.47
C TYR A 203 3.81 14.23 7.85
N TYR A 204 2.77 14.09 7.04
CA TYR A 204 1.43 14.59 7.28
C TYR A 204 0.46 13.41 7.38
N TRP A 205 -0.18 13.26 8.53
CA TRP A 205 -1.17 12.23 8.81
C TRP A 205 -2.57 12.82 8.73
N TYR A 206 -3.30 12.42 7.68
CA TYR A 206 -4.69 12.82 7.45
C TYR A 206 -5.62 11.73 7.93
N GLY A 207 -6.78 12.10 8.46
CA GLY A 207 -7.83 11.13 8.77
C GLY A 207 -9.14 11.78 9.14
N GLU A 208 -10.15 10.94 9.35
CA GLU A 208 -11.47 11.37 9.79
C GLU A 208 -11.37 11.96 11.20
N TYR A 209 -11.79 13.22 11.35
CA TYR A 209 -11.81 13.86 12.66
C TYR A 209 -13.09 13.46 13.39
N LYS A 210 -12.97 12.54 14.36
CA LYS A 210 -14.12 11.91 15.05
C LYS A 210 -14.42 12.51 16.43
N ASP A 211 -13.93 13.70 16.74
CA ASP A 211 -14.09 14.33 18.05
C ASP A 211 -15.50 14.90 18.29
N GLY A 212 -16.53 14.08 18.09
CA GLY A 212 -17.94 14.41 18.28
C GLY A 212 -18.71 13.29 18.97
N PRO A 213 -19.99 13.51 19.29
CA PRO A 213 -20.83 12.49 19.89
C PRO A 213 -21.09 11.35 18.91
N THR A 214 -20.97 10.11 19.39
CA THR A 214 -21.36 8.92 18.62
C THR A 214 -22.85 8.68 18.73
N TYR A 215 -23.51 8.48 17.59
CA TYR A 215 -24.93 8.17 17.52
C TYR A 215 -25.23 7.20 16.38
N HIS A 216 -26.47 6.75 16.28
CA HIS A 216 -26.97 5.95 15.16
C HIS A 216 -28.09 6.74 14.46
N ALA A 217 -27.99 6.93 13.14
CA ALA A 217 -29.02 7.64 12.37
C ALA A 217 -30.41 6.98 12.49
N HIS A 218 -30.44 5.65 12.64
CA HIS A 218 -31.61 4.86 13.01
C HIS A 218 -31.18 3.58 13.74
N LYS A 219 -32.11 2.84 14.37
CA LYS A 219 -31.80 1.66 15.22
C LYS A 219 -30.90 0.58 14.60
N ARG A 220 -30.87 0.46 13.26
CA ARG A 220 -30.05 -0.52 12.52
C ARG A 220 -28.84 0.09 11.81
N ALA A 221 -28.59 1.39 11.98
CA ALA A 221 -27.51 2.09 11.28
C ALA A 221 -26.20 1.77 11.97
N SER A 222 -25.10 1.88 11.24
CA SER A 222 -23.77 1.91 11.84
C SER A 222 -23.65 3.09 12.80
N ALA A 223 -22.89 2.90 13.88
CA ALA A 223 -22.46 4.01 14.74
C ALA A 223 -21.71 5.04 13.90
N ARG A 224 -21.91 6.33 14.19
CA ARG A 224 -21.32 7.42 13.42
C ARG A 224 -21.16 8.68 14.25
N VAL A 225 -20.37 9.61 13.72
CA VAL A 225 -20.24 10.99 14.16
C VAL A 225 -20.64 11.86 12.97
N ASP A 226 -21.21 13.04 13.21
CA ASP A 226 -21.36 14.03 12.15
C ASP A 226 -19.98 14.39 11.56
N ILE A 227 -19.92 14.71 10.27
CA ILE A 227 -18.70 15.21 9.65
C ILE A 227 -18.31 16.48 10.39
N ILE A 228 -17.14 16.47 11.01
CA ILE A 228 -16.42 17.68 11.45
C ILE A 228 -15.47 18.09 10.33
N GLY A 229 -14.78 17.10 9.76
CA GLY A 229 -13.89 17.27 8.62
C GLY A 229 -12.78 16.22 8.58
N VAL A 230 -11.79 16.47 7.74
CA VAL A 230 -10.52 15.74 7.72
C VAL A 230 -9.53 16.49 8.60
N GLY A 231 -9.04 15.84 9.65
CA GLY A 231 -7.97 16.35 10.49
C GLY A 231 -6.61 16.07 9.84
N CYS A 232 -5.63 16.93 10.11
CA CYS A 232 -4.24 16.72 9.74
C CYS A 232 -3.32 16.91 10.95
N TYR A 233 -2.32 16.03 11.05
CA TYR A 233 -1.22 16.16 11.99
C TYR A 233 0.11 16.13 11.24
N SER A 234 1.11 16.87 11.71
CA SER A 234 2.46 16.86 11.13
C SER A 234 3.50 16.28 12.10
N SER A 235 4.53 15.63 11.55
CA SER A 235 5.64 15.07 12.34
C SER A 235 6.94 14.99 11.55
N LYS A 236 8.07 15.14 12.24
CA LYS A 236 9.42 14.88 11.72
C LYS A 236 9.94 13.49 12.07
N ASP A 237 9.38 12.87 13.12
CA ASP A 237 9.90 11.68 13.78
C ASP A 237 8.88 10.52 13.83
N LEU A 238 7.73 10.67 13.16
CA LEU A 238 6.59 9.74 13.18
C LEU A 238 6.01 9.45 14.58
N TRP A 239 6.51 10.13 15.61
CA TRP A 239 6.24 9.85 17.02
C TRP A 239 5.52 11.01 17.70
N SER A 240 6.07 12.21 17.53
CA SER A 240 5.55 13.47 18.04
C SER A 240 4.73 14.13 16.94
N TRP A 241 3.41 14.15 17.12
CA TRP A 241 2.47 14.67 16.13
C TRP A 241 1.92 16.02 16.59
N LYS A 242 2.14 17.07 15.78
CA LYS A 242 1.55 18.39 15.96
C LYS A 242 0.21 18.44 15.25
N ASN A 243 -0.82 18.95 15.91
CA ASN A 243 -2.13 19.14 15.30
C ASN A 243 -2.10 20.34 14.33
N GLU A 244 -2.37 20.13 13.05
CA GLU A 244 -2.49 21.19 12.04
C GLU A 244 -3.95 21.63 11.83
N GLY A 245 -4.90 20.99 12.50
CA GLY A 245 -6.32 21.34 12.50
C GLY A 245 -7.14 20.58 11.45
N ILE A 246 -8.32 21.12 11.15
CA ILE A 246 -9.22 20.59 10.12
C ILE A 246 -8.82 21.18 8.77
N VAL A 247 -8.33 20.32 7.87
CA VAL A 247 -7.84 20.73 6.55
C VAL A 247 -8.91 20.65 5.47
N LEU A 248 -9.98 19.90 5.72
CA LEU A 248 -11.20 19.92 4.91
C LEU A 248 -12.41 19.91 5.84
N ALA A 249 -13.11 21.04 5.95
CA ALA A 249 -14.23 21.21 6.87
C ALA A 249 -15.55 20.64 6.32
N ALA A 250 -16.46 20.32 7.24
CA ALA A 250 -17.84 20.01 6.89
C ALA A 250 -18.60 21.25 6.39
N GLU A 251 -19.68 21.01 5.64
CA GLU A 251 -20.68 22.01 5.32
C GLU A 251 -21.80 22.00 6.37
N GLU A 252 -22.04 23.15 6.99
CA GLU A 252 -22.93 23.25 8.16
C GLU A 252 -24.40 23.52 7.81
N SER A 253 -24.65 24.10 6.63
CA SER A 253 -25.91 24.76 6.26
C SER A 253 -26.55 24.21 5.00
N ASN A 254 -25.78 23.91 3.96
CA ASN A 254 -26.31 23.39 2.71
C ASN A 254 -26.55 21.88 2.79
N VAL A 255 -27.80 21.50 3.08
CA VAL A 255 -28.25 20.10 3.21
C VAL A 255 -28.05 19.25 1.94
N THR A 256 -27.87 19.88 0.78
CA THR A 256 -27.63 19.17 -0.49
C THR A 256 -26.14 18.97 -0.79
N HIS A 257 -25.26 19.58 0.01
CA HIS A 257 -23.81 19.46 -0.16
C HIS A 257 -23.33 18.08 0.31
N ASP A 258 -22.36 17.53 -0.41
CA ASP A 258 -21.80 16.21 -0.12
C ASP A 258 -21.21 16.13 1.28
N LEU A 259 -20.49 17.18 1.68
CA LEU A 259 -19.90 17.32 3.01
C LEU A 259 -20.86 17.88 4.06
N TYR A 260 -22.17 17.91 3.82
CA TYR A 260 -23.12 18.33 4.84
C TYR A 260 -22.94 17.46 6.09
N LYS A 261 -22.89 18.05 7.29
CA LYS A 261 -22.46 17.35 8.52
C LYS A 261 -23.14 16.01 8.82
N THR A 262 -24.38 15.79 8.39
CA THR A 262 -25.08 14.51 8.60
C THR A 262 -24.82 13.46 7.52
N ASN A 263 -23.97 13.74 6.53
CA ASN A 263 -23.47 12.80 5.53
C ASN A 263 -22.22 12.07 6.04
N VAL A 264 -21.59 11.26 5.20
CA VAL A 264 -20.42 10.44 5.56
C VAL A 264 -19.22 10.88 4.74
N LEU A 265 -18.10 11.13 5.44
CA LEU A 265 -16.77 11.27 4.86
C LEU A 265 -15.86 10.27 5.56
N GLU A 266 -15.23 9.41 4.77
CA GLU A 266 -14.38 8.35 5.31
C GLU A 266 -13.09 8.16 4.51
N ARG A 267 -12.11 7.54 5.18
CA ARG A 267 -10.84 7.05 4.63
C ARG A 267 -10.06 8.01 3.72
N PRO A 268 -9.84 9.28 4.09
CA PRO A 268 -9.12 10.21 3.24
C PRO A 268 -7.69 9.72 2.95
N LYS A 269 -7.22 9.94 1.72
CA LYS A 269 -5.86 9.70 1.25
C LYS A 269 -5.40 10.91 0.45
N VAL A 270 -4.17 11.37 0.70
CA VAL A 270 -3.59 12.54 0.03
C VAL A 270 -2.33 12.13 -0.71
N ILE A 271 -2.22 12.55 -1.97
CA ILE A 271 -1.01 12.42 -2.80
C ILE A 271 -0.66 13.77 -3.41
N TYR A 272 0.62 14.01 -3.68
CA TYR A 272 1.06 15.21 -4.40
C TYR A 272 1.09 14.93 -5.91
N ASN A 273 0.57 15.87 -6.71
CA ASN A 273 0.65 15.84 -8.16
C ASN A 273 1.66 16.89 -8.66
N GLU A 274 2.73 16.44 -9.31
CA GLU A 274 3.81 17.30 -9.79
C GLU A 274 3.39 18.21 -10.96
N LYS A 275 2.44 17.75 -11.79
CA LYS A 275 2.01 18.44 -13.02
C LYS A 275 1.20 19.70 -12.70
N ILE A 276 0.21 19.58 -11.82
CA ILE A 276 -0.62 20.70 -11.38
C ILE A 276 -0.07 21.39 -10.12
N ARG A 277 0.97 20.82 -9.49
CA ARG A 277 1.62 21.31 -8.27
C ARG A 277 0.66 21.46 -7.08
N LYS A 278 -0.27 20.52 -6.95
CA LYS A 278 -1.28 20.50 -5.88
C LYS A 278 -1.19 19.19 -5.08
N TYR A 279 -1.60 19.27 -3.83
CA TYR A 279 -1.95 18.11 -3.03
C TYR A 279 -3.39 17.72 -3.38
N VAL A 280 -3.62 16.45 -3.70
CA VAL A 280 -4.92 15.91 -4.11
C VAL A 280 -5.39 14.92 -3.07
N MET A 281 -6.53 15.20 -2.46
CA MET A 281 -7.20 14.33 -1.52
C MET A 281 -8.31 13.55 -2.23
N TRP A 282 -8.36 12.25 -1.98
CA TRP A 282 -9.48 11.37 -2.30
C TRP A 282 -10.07 10.82 -1.01
N MET A 283 -11.40 10.68 -0.96
CA MET A 283 -12.11 10.15 0.20
C MET A 283 -13.39 9.42 -0.22
N HIS A 284 -13.88 8.55 0.64
CA HIS A 284 -15.22 7.99 0.53
C HIS A 284 -16.24 9.07 0.92
N ILE A 285 -17.25 9.27 0.08
CA ILE A 285 -18.39 10.17 0.30
C ILE A 285 -19.68 9.37 0.22
N ASP A 286 -20.51 9.49 1.26
CA ASP A 286 -21.80 8.84 1.30
C ASP A 286 -22.88 9.68 1.99
N ASP A 287 -24.12 9.26 1.82
CA ASP A 287 -25.23 9.74 2.64
C ASP A 287 -25.36 8.93 3.94
N ALA A 288 -26.32 9.29 4.79
CA ALA A 288 -26.52 8.63 6.07
C ALA A 288 -26.86 7.13 6.00
N ASN A 289 -27.31 6.64 4.85
CA ASN A 289 -27.73 5.25 4.64
C ASN A 289 -26.74 4.44 3.79
N TYR A 290 -25.58 5.01 3.45
CA TYR A 290 -24.56 4.42 2.58
C TYR A 290 -25.05 4.09 1.15
N THR A 291 -26.00 4.89 0.63
CA THR A 291 -26.61 4.66 -0.70
C THR A 291 -26.01 5.50 -1.83
N LYS A 292 -25.33 6.60 -1.53
CA LYS A 292 -24.64 7.42 -2.51
C LYS A 292 -23.37 6.72 -3.02
N ALA A 293 -22.62 6.08 -2.13
CA ALA A 293 -21.44 5.25 -2.41
C ALA A 293 -20.54 5.84 -3.51
N SER A 294 -19.92 6.98 -3.21
CA SER A 294 -19.13 7.78 -4.15
C SER A 294 -17.73 8.06 -3.60
N VAL A 295 -16.85 8.51 -4.49
CA VAL A 295 -15.59 9.15 -4.09
C VAL A 295 -15.72 10.65 -4.19
N GLY A 296 -15.10 11.37 -3.27
CA GLY A 296 -14.88 12.81 -3.35
C GLY A 296 -13.45 13.13 -3.76
N THR A 297 -13.26 14.33 -4.31
CA THR A 297 -11.92 14.88 -4.56
C THR A 297 -11.80 16.28 -3.99
N ALA A 298 -10.62 16.63 -3.47
CA ALA A 298 -10.30 17.97 -3.00
C ALA A 298 -8.84 18.30 -3.28
N ILE A 299 -8.50 19.59 -3.40
CA ILE A 299 -7.14 20.05 -3.73
C ILE A 299 -6.63 21.12 -2.77
N SER A 300 -5.33 21.18 -2.56
CA SER A 300 -4.67 22.23 -1.79
C SER A 300 -3.31 22.62 -2.40
N ASP A 301 -2.89 23.86 -2.18
CA ASP A 301 -1.54 24.35 -2.50
C ASP A 301 -0.47 23.87 -1.49
N THR A 302 -0.87 23.64 -0.24
CA THR A 302 -0.01 23.20 0.86
C THR A 302 -0.51 21.88 1.44
N PRO A 303 0.38 21.06 2.04
CA PRO A 303 -0.02 19.76 2.58
C PRO A 303 -1.00 19.90 3.75
N ASP A 304 -0.83 20.91 4.59
CA ASP A 304 -1.67 21.23 5.75
C ASP A 304 -2.95 22.02 5.40
N GLY A 305 -3.29 22.15 4.11
CA GLY A 305 -4.54 22.76 3.70
C GLY A 305 -4.60 24.30 3.83
N PRO A 306 -5.79 24.90 3.68
CA PRO A 306 -7.09 24.24 3.52
C PRO A 306 -7.25 23.59 2.13
N PHE A 307 -7.99 22.48 2.08
CA PHE A 307 -8.39 21.81 0.85
C PHE A 307 -9.72 22.36 0.32
N GLU A 308 -9.75 22.68 -0.96
CA GLU A 308 -10.96 23.03 -1.72
C GLU A 308 -11.63 21.74 -2.22
N TYR A 309 -12.88 21.52 -1.84
CA TYR A 309 -13.66 20.38 -2.30
C TYR A 309 -14.16 20.59 -3.75
N LEU A 310 -13.87 19.63 -4.63
CA LEU A 310 -14.23 19.73 -6.05
C LEU A 310 -15.56 19.03 -6.38
N GLY A 311 -16.02 18.12 -5.52
CA GLY A 311 -17.25 17.34 -5.71
C GLY A 311 -17.05 15.84 -5.54
N SER A 312 -18.14 15.08 -5.70
CA SER A 312 -18.13 13.62 -5.70
C SER A 312 -18.66 13.00 -6.99
N GLN A 313 -18.26 11.76 -7.23
CA GLN A 313 -18.76 10.94 -8.33
C GLN A 313 -18.70 9.45 -7.98
N ARG A 314 -19.45 8.64 -8.72
CA ARG A 314 -19.27 7.19 -8.76
C ARG A 314 -18.13 6.84 -9.73
N PRO A 315 -16.95 6.40 -9.24
CA PRO A 315 -15.80 6.20 -10.12
C PRO A 315 -16.09 5.07 -11.11
N HIS A 316 -15.78 5.31 -12.39
CA HIS A 316 -16.07 4.38 -13.49
C HIS A 316 -17.56 4.00 -13.64
N GLY A 317 -18.49 4.78 -13.05
CA GLY A 317 -19.92 4.47 -13.03
C GLY A 317 -20.37 3.46 -11.98
N TYR A 318 -19.48 3.02 -11.08
CA TYR A 318 -19.77 2.03 -10.04
C TYR A 318 -19.80 2.64 -8.63
N GLU A 319 -20.40 1.92 -7.70
CA GLU A 319 -20.35 2.25 -6.27
C GLU A 319 -18.91 2.27 -5.75
N SER A 320 -18.61 3.19 -4.84
CA SER A 320 -17.38 3.21 -4.06
C SER A 320 -17.68 3.42 -2.59
N ARG A 321 -17.17 2.55 -1.73
CA ARG A 321 -17.19 2.72 -0.28
C ARG A 321 -15.76 2.81 0.26
N ASP A 322 -15.32 1.80 1.03
CA ASP A 322 -13.95 1.68 1.49
C ASP A 322 -12.96 1.82 0.33
N MET A 323 -12.05 2.79 0.44
CA MET A 323 -11.12 3.12 -0.65
C MET A 323 -9.70 3.44 -0.15
N THR A 324 -8.76 3.36 -1.07
CA THR A 324 -7.42 3.93 -0.94
C THR A 324 -6.89 4.42 -2.28
N VAL A 325 -5.81 5.20 -2.24
CA VAL A 325 -5.06 5.64 -3.43
C VAL A 325 -3.62 5.16 -3.29
N PHE A 326 -3.06 4.66 -4.38
CA PHE A 326 -1.67 4.25 -4.47
C PHE A 326 -0.99 4.99 -5.62
N LYS A 327 0.07 5.74 -5.32
CA LYS A 327 0.93 6.39 -6.32
C LYS A 327 2.17 5.53 -6.50
N ASP A 328 2.39 5.06 -7.72
CA ASP A 328 3.53 4.24 -8.08
C ASP A 328 4.77 5.11 -8.40
N GLU A 329 5.93 4.45 -8.46
CA GLU A 329 7.24 5.07 -8.66
C GLU A 329 7.38 5.74 -10.03
N ASP A 330 6.57 5.33 -11.01
CA ASP A 330 6.50 5.93 -12.36
C ASP A 330 5.63 7.21 -12.41
N GLY A 331 5.01 7.58 -11.29
CA GLY A 331 4.11 8.73 -11.20
C GLY A 331 2.68 8.45 -11.64
N VAL A 332 2.30 7.20 -11.95
CA VAL A 332 0.90 6.83 -12.15
C VAL A 332 0.25 6.58 -10.80
N ALA A 333 -0.94 7.15 -10.58
CA ALA A 333 -1.74 6.90 -9.39
C ALA A 333 -2.94 6.01 -9.72
N TYR A 334 -3.35 5.21 -8.75
CA TYR A 334 -4.44 4.24 -8.87
C TYR A 334 -5.43 4.42 -7.74
N LEU A 335 -6.72 4.35 -8.05
CA LEU A 335 -7.81 4.28 -7.08
C LEU A 335 -8.23 2.82 -6.88
N ILE A 336 -8.30 2.39 -5.62
CA ILE A 336 -8.77 1.06 -5.22
C ILE A 336 -9.97 1.23 -4.31
N TYR A 337 -11.09 0.56 -4.59
CA TYR A 337 -12.34 0.78 -3.85
C TYR A 337 -13.26 -0.45 -3.80
N SER A 338 -13.99 -0.62 -2.70
CA SER A 338 -15.06 -1.61 -2.55
C SER A 338 -16.30 -1.18 -3.32
N SER A 339 -16.81 -2.09 -4.15
CA SER A 339 -17.89 -1.87 -5.10
C SER A 339 -18.87 -3.05 -5.11
N GLU A 340 -19.95 -2.92 -5.87
CA GLU A 340 -21.01 -3.93 -6.05
C GLU A 340 -21.53 -4.45 -4.69
N GLU A 341 -22.09 -3.56 -3.85
CA GLU A 341 -22.53 -3.91 -2.48
C GLU A 341 -21.41 -4.53 -1.60
N ASN A 342 -20.20 -3.99 -1.72
CA ASN A 342 -18.97 -4.46 -1.07
C ASN A 342 -18.63 -5.93 -1.40
N ASN A 343 -19.04 -6.41 -2.57
CA ASN A 343 -18.79 -7.79 -3.00
C ASN A 343 -17.48 -7.95 -3.77
N VAL A 344 -16.95 -6.87 -4.34
CA VAL A 344 -15.78 -6.86 -5.23
C VAL A 344 -14.92 -5.62 -4.92
N LEU A 345 -13.59 -5.74 -5.04
CA LEU A 345 -12.72 -4.56 -5.10
C LEU A 345 -12.48 -4.16 -6.55
N HIS A 346 -12.57 -2.88 -6.88
CA HIS A 346 -12.20 -2.33 -8.18
C HIS A 346 -10.86 -1.63 -8.08
N ILE A 347 -10.05 -1.69 -9.14
CA ILE A 347 -8.82 -0.90 -9.28
C ILE A 347 -8.73 -0.28 -10.67
N GLY A 348 -8.37 1.01 -10.75
CA GLY A 348 -8.18 1.72 -12.01
C GLY A 348 -7.21 2.90 -11.87
N PRO A 349 -6.49 3.27 -12.94
CA PRO A 349 -5.58 4.42 -12.91
C PRO A 349 -6.35 5.75 -12.88
N LEU A 350 -5.73 6.76 -12.29
CA LEU A 350 -6.19 8.13 -12.31
C LEU A 350 -5.69 8.86 -13.55
N THR A 351 -6.36 9.96 -13.92
CA THR A 351 -5.89 10.92 -14.93
C THR A 351 -4.57 11.56 -14.50
N GLU A 352 -3.83 12.17 -15.43
CA GLU A 352 -2.50 12.74 -15.13
C GLU A 352 -2.49 13.86 -14.08
N ASP A 353 -3.62 14.53 -13.85
CA ASP A 353 -3.82 15.53 -12.80
C ASP A 353 -4.29 14.92 -11.45
N TYR A 354 -4.54 13.60 -11.44
CA TYR A 354 -5.12 12.82 -10.35
C TYR A 354 -6.53 13.25 -9.91
N LEU A 355 -7.26 14.01 -10.72
CA LEU A 355 -8.59 14.53 -10.34
C LEU A 355 -9.75 13.66 -10.83
N ASN A 356 -9.49 12.71 -11.73
CA ASN A 356 -10.50 11.79 -12.23
C ASN A 356 -9.90 10.40 -12.47
N VAL A 357 -10.75 9.43 -12.79
CA VAL A 357 -10.35 8.08 -13.19
C VAL A 357 -10.25 7.97 -14.70
N ILE A 358 -9.29 7.20 -15.19
CA ILE A 358 -9.25 6.75 -16.58
C ILE A 358 -10.34 5.68 -16.75
N PRO A 359 -11.07 5.61 -17.88
CA PRO A 359 -12.15 4.64 -18.11
C PRO A 359 -11.65 3.20 -18.35
N VAL A 360 -10.72 2.72 -17.52
CA VAL A 360 -10.17 1.36 -17.50
C VAL A 360 -10.13 0.90 -16.05
N MET A 361 -10.75 -0.25 -15.76
CA MET A 361 -10.84 -0.78 -14.40
C MET A 361 -10.78 -2.31 -14.39
N ARG A 362 -10.21 -2.89 -13.33
CA ARG A 362 -10.17 -4.33 -13.08
C ARG A 362 -10.94 -4.68 -11.80
N ARG A 363 -11.75 -5.74 -11.89
CA ARG A 363 -12.45 -6.36 -10.76
C ARG A 363 -11.52 -7.35 -10.07
N LEU A 364 -11.35 -7.20 -8.76
CA LEU A 364 -10.50 -8.01 -7.88
C LEU A 364 -11.36 -8.73 -6.84
N PHE A 365 -10.92 -9.92 -6.43
CA PHE A 365 -11.51 -10.71 -5.34
C PHE A 365 -13.04 -10.87 -5.44
N VAL A 366 -13.54 -11.13 -6.65
CA VAL A 366 -14.98 -11.22 -6.94
C VAL A 366 -15.67 -12.20 -5.99
N GLY A 367 -16.70 -11.73 -5.27
CA GLY A 367 -17.48 -12.54 -4.33
C GLY A 367 -16.82 -12.77 -2.96
N GLN A 368 -15.62 -12.24 -2.73
CA GLN A 368 -14.87 -12.46 -1.49
C GLN A 368 -15.16 -11.42 -0.40
N ARG A 369 -15.88 -10.34 -0.73
CA ARG A 369 -16.30 -9.28 0.21
C ARG A 369 -15.13 -8.71 1.03
N ARG A 370 -14.17 -8.11 0.32
CA ARG A 370 -12.98 -7.47 0.89
C ARG A 370 -13.15 -5.95 0.93
N GLU A 371 -12.62 -5.33 1.98
CA GLU A 371 -12.69 -3.90 2.25
C GLU A 371 -11.39 -3.39 2.89
N ALA A 372 -11.34 -2.10 3.23
CA ALA A 372 -10.20 -1.44 3.86
C ALA A 372 -8.83 -1.70 3.19
N PRO A 373 -8.69 -1.51 1.86
CA PRO A 373 -7.47 -1.84 1.13
C PRO A 373 -6.29 -0.95 1.55
N ALA A 374 -5.15 -1.56 1.86
CA ALA A 374 -3.89 -0.88 2.14
C ALA A 374 -2.80 -1.45 1.21
N VAL A 375 -2.42 -0.66 0.20
CA VAL A 375 -1.52 -1.08 -0.89
C VAL A 375 -0.11 -0.55 -0.64
N PHE A 376 0.89 -1.38 -0.93
CA PHE A 376 2.30 -1.01 -0.91
C PHE A 376 3.09 -1.82 -1.94
N LYS A 377 4.33 -1.43 -2.21
CA LYS A 377 5.20 -2.10 -3.18
C LYS A 377 6.55 -2.43 -2.54
N HIS A 378 7.09 -3.60 -2.83
CA HIS A 378 8.43 -3.99 -2.42
C HIS A 378 9.12 -4.79 -3.53
N GLN A 379 10.33 -4.37 -3.92
CA GLN A 379 11.16 -5.07 -4.92
C GLN A 379 10.43 -5.39 -6.24
N GLY A 380 9.56 -4.49 -6.70
CA GLY A 380 8.79 -4.66 -7.95
C GLY A 380 7.47 -5.42 -7.78
N THR A 381 7.23 -6.05 -6.64
CA THR A 381 5.96 -6.73 -6.32
C THR A 381 5.01 -5.78 -5.60
N TYR A 382 3.75 -5.76 -6.03
CA TYR A 382 2.67 -5.05 -5.36
C TYR A 382 2.04 -5.96 -4.31
N TYR A 383 1.74 -5.40 -3.15
CA TYR A 383 1.07 -6.06 -2.05
C TYR A 383 -0.16 -5.26 -1.64
N MET A 384 -1.21 -5.95 -1.19
CA MET A 384 -2.43 -5.33 -0.68
C MET A 384 -2.90 -6.09 0.56
N ILE A 385 -3.10 -5.37 1.66
CA ILE A 385 -3.78 -5.90 2.85
C ILE A 385 -5.23 -5.43 2.83
N THR A 386 -6.16 -6.32 3.14
CA THR A 386 -7.60 -6.03 3.21
C THR A 386 -8.20 -6.60 4.48
N SER A 387 -9.39 -6.13 4.89
CA SER A 387 -10.27 -6.83 5.85
C SER A 387 -11.47 -7.45 5.13
N GLY A 388 -12.20 -8.34 5.80
CA GLY A 388 -13.54 -8.77 5.37
C GLY A 388 -14.64 -7.81 5.85
N CYS A 389 -15.83 -7.89 5.26
CA CYS A 389 -16.96 -7.03 5.63
C CYS A 389 -17.76 -7.55 6.83
N THR A 390 -17.49 -7.03 8.03
CA THR A 390 -18.19 -7.42 9.28
C THR A 390 -18.64 -6.25 10.14
N GLY A 391 -18.88 -5.08 9.51
CA GLY A 391 -19.21 -3.84 10.21
C GLY A 391 -18.10 -3.48 11.20
N TRP A 392 -18.46 -3.13 12.44
CA TRP A 392 -17.48 -2.79 13.48
C TRP A 392 -16.72 -3.98 14.08
N ALA A 393 -17.11 -5.22 13.76
CA ALA A 393 -16.44 -6.40 14.27
C ALA A 393 -15.07 -6.56 13.57
N PRO A 394 -13.93 -6.53 14.29
CA PRO A 394 -12.65 -6.85 13.68
C PRO A 394 -12.63 -8.31 13.21
N ASN A 395 -11.90 -8.56 12.13
CA ASN A 395 -11.86 -9.85 11.44
C ASN A 395 -10.47 -10.12 10.85
N GLU A 396 -10.35 -11.22 10.10
CA GLU A 396 -9.08 -11.69 9.56
C GLU A 396 -8.64 -10.84 8.37
N ALA A 397 -7.50 -10.16 8.54
CA ALA A 397 -6.78 -9.54 7.45
C ALA A 397 -6.24 -10.61 6.51
N LEU A 398 -6.27 -10.30 5.21
CA LEU A 398 -5.61 -11.09 4.18
C LEU A 398 -4.63 -10.21 3.44
N VAL A 399 -3.49 -10.78 3.08
CA VAL A 399 -2.52 -10.16 2.17
C VAL A 399 -2.60 -10.81 0.80
N HIS A 400 -2.47 -9.97 -0.22
CA HIS A 400 -2.49 -10.32 -1.63
C HIS A 400 -1.23 -9.79 -2.31
N ALA A 401 -0.74 -10.47 -3.35
CA ALA A 401 0.42 -10.08 -4.13
C ALA A 401 0.16 -10.08 -5.64
N ALA A 402 0.85 -9.22 -6.39
CA ALA A 402 0.79 -9.17 -7.85
C ALA A 402 2.09 -8.60 -8.44
N GLU A 403 2.46 -9.04 -9.64
CA GLU A 403 3.55 -8.45 -10.44
C GLU A 403 3.15 -7.12 -11.10
N SER A 404 1.85 -6.90 -11.33
CA SER A 404 1.29 -5.67 -11.87
C SER A 404 0.18 -5.19 -10.95
N ILE A 405 0.10 -3.87 -10.74
CA ILE A 405 -0.93 -3.25 -9.91
C ILE A 405 -2.36 -3.60 -10.40
N LEU A 406 -2.57 -3.74 -11.71
CA LEU A 406 -3.86 -4.17 -12.29
C LEU A 406 -4.11 -5.69 -12.21
N GLY A 407 -3.20 -6.43 -11.59
CA GLY A 407 -3.25 -7.88 -11.40
C GLY A 407 -2.61 -8.68 -12.53
N PRO A 408 -2.77 -10.03 -12.51
CA PRO A 408 -3.60 -10.79 -11.58
C PRO A 408 -3.08 -10.72 -10.14
N TRP A 409 -4.01 -10.69 -9.18
CA TRP A 409 -3.70 -10.68 -7.74
C TRP A 409 -3.93 -12.07 -7.14
N GLU A 410 -2.98 -12.53 -6.34
CA GLU A 410 -3.02 -13.80 -5.62
C GLU A 410 -3.14 -13.59 -4.11
N THR A 411 -4.03 -14.32 -3.44
CA THR A 411 -4.20 -14.25 -1.99
C THR A 411 -3.22 -15.19 -1.30
N MET A 412 -2.38 -14.66 -0.40
CA MET A 412 -1.35 -15.44 0.30
C MET A 412 -1.81 -15.94 1.69
N GLY A 413 -2.78 -15.26 2.31
CA GLY A 413 -3.34 -15.65 3.63
C GLY A 413 -3.26 -14.55 4.68
N ASN A 414 -3.35 -14.94 5.96
CA ASN A 414 -3.32 -14.01 7.09
C ASN A 414 -1.88 -13.60 7.42
N PRO A 415 -1.52 -12.30 7.32
CA PRO A 415 -0.16 -11.84 7.57
C PRO A 415 0.16 -11.63 9.06
N CYS A 416 -0.80 -11.78 9.97
CA CYS A 416 -0.58 -11.48 11.39
C CYS A 416 0.31 -12.54 12.06
N VAL A 417 1.34 -12.10 12.79
CA VAL A 417 2.28 -12.96 13.53
C VAL A 417 2.32 -12.52 15.01
N GLY A 418 2.42 -13.48 15.93
CA GLY A 418 2.33 -13.23 17.37
C GLY A 418 0.89 -13.29 17.90
N GLY A 419 0.72 -12.92 19.16
CA GLY A 419 -0.54 -13.09 19.88
C GLY A 419 -1.01 -14.55 19.95
N ASN A 420 -2.20 -14.76 20.49
CA ASN A 420 -2.90 -16.04 20.33
C ASN A 420 -3.68 -16.07 18.99
N LYS A 421 -4.15 -17.26 18.57
CA LYS A 421 -4.91 -17.43 17.33
C LYS A 421 -6.13 -16.51 17.23
N MET A 422 -6.88 -16.33 18.33
CA MET A 422 -8.09 -15.49 18.33
C MET A 422 -7.78 -14.02 18.07
N PHE A 423 -6.64 -13.55 18.56
CA PHE A 423 -6.19 -12.19 18.37
C PHE A 423 -5.72 -11.95 16.92
N ARG A 424 -5.04 -12.92 16.30
CA ARG A 424 -4.63 -12.87 14.89
C ARG A 424 -5.79 -12.89 13.89
N ILE A 425 -6.77 -13.76 14.09
CA ILE A 425 -7.96 -13.82 13.21
C ILE A 425 -8.89 -12.60 13.36
N ALA A 426 -8.58 -11.70 14.29
CA ALA A 426 -9.24 -10.41 14.45
C ALA A 426 -8.27 -9.26 14.17
N THR A 427 -7.13 -9.51 13.52
CA THR A 427 -6.11 -8.51 13.16
C THR A 427 -5.74 -7.63 14.36
N PHE A 428 -5.48 -8.28 15.50
CA PHE A 428 -5.16 -7.62 16.77
C PHE A 428 -6.25 -6.64 17.27
N LEU A 429 -7.51 -6.97 16.98
CA LEU A 429 -8.71 -6.18 17.20
C LEU A 429 -8.65 -4.83 16.47
N ALA A 430 -8.20 -4.83 15.22
CA ALA A 430 -8.09 -3.63 14.39
C ALA A 430 -8.46 -3.92 12.94
N GLN A 431 -8.58 -2.87 12.13
CA GLN A 431 -8.87 -2.92 10.70
C GLN A 431 -7.81 -2.08 9.94
N SER A 432 -7.28 -2.60 8.84
CA SER A 432 -6.28 -1.91 8.03
C SER A 432 -6.75 -0.54 7.55
N THR A 433 -5.81 0.39 7.37
CA THR A 433 -6.08 1.66 6.70
C THR A 433 -4.96 2.10 5.76
N PHE A 434 -3.70 1.85 6.14
CA PHE A 434 -2.55 2.30 5.36
C PHE A 434 -1.31 1.45 5.67
N VAL A 435 -0.34 1.46 4.76
CA VAL A 435 1.00 0.90 5.00
C VAL A 435 2.00 1.97 4.64
N LEU A 436 2.82 2.38 5.61
CA LEU A 436 3.85 3.40 5.43
C LEU A 436 5.21 2.72 5.19
N PRO A 437 5.86 2.91 4.04
CA PRO A 437 7.24 2.46 3.83
C PRO A 437 8.19 3.12 4.83
N LEU A 438 9.21 2.38 5.30
CA LEU A 438 10.23 2.91 6.19
C LEU A 438 11.53 3.18 5.41
N PRO A 439 11.85 4.44 5.08
CA PRO A 439 13.06 4.77 4.32
C PRO A 439 14.32 4.27 5.01
N GLY A 440 15.30 3.81 4.24
CA GLY A 440 16.56 3.27 4.75
C GLY A 440 16.50 1.83 5.27
N PHE A 441 15.31 1.24 5.41
CA PHE A 441 15.11 -0.14 5.86
C PHE A 441 14.32 -0.95 4.81
N PRO A 442 14.95 -1.40 3.71
CA PRO A 442 14.29 -2.17 2.67
C PRO A 442 13.54 -3.38 3.24
N GLY A 443 12.28 -3.55 2.83
CA GLY A 443 11.43 -4.65 3.30
C GLY A 443 10.72 -4.37 4.61
N SER A 444 11.01 -3.23 5.27
CA SER A 444 10.34 -2.80 6.50
C SER A 444 9.33 -1.69 6.23
N PHE A 445 8.16 -1.83 6.83
CA PHE A 445 7.03 -0.93 6.70
C PHE A 445 6.34 -0.79 8.07
N ILE A 446 5.48 0.21 8.21
CA ILE A 446 4.54 0.35 9.33
C ILE A 446 3.16 -0.01 8.81
N PHE A 447 2.58 -1.09 9.32
CA PHE A 447 1.17 -1.39 9.15
C PHE A 447 0.35 -0.48 10.05
N MET A 448 -0.56 0.30 9.47
CA MET A 448 -1.45 1.19 10.20
C MET A 448 -2.89 0.65 10.16
N ALA A 449 -3.49 0.58 11.33
CA ALA A 449 -4.86 0.10 11.51
C ALA A 449 -5.60 0.85 12.60
N ASP A 450 -6.92 0.91 12.48
CA ASP A 450 -7.83 1.48 13.47
C ASP A 450 -8.44 0.37 14.32
N ARG A 451 -8.35 0.52 15.64
CA ARG A 451 -9.17 -0.22 16.61
C ARG A 451 -10.40 0.63 16.91
N TRP A 452 -11.44 0.38 16.14
CA TRP A 452 -12.69 1.12 16.21
C TRP A 452 -13.46 0.86 17.50
N ASN A 453 -13.92 1.94 18.12
CA ASN A 453 -14.77 1.91 19.30
C ASN A 453 -16.20 2.34 18.93
N PRO A 454 -17.09 1.42 18.51
CA PRO A 454 -18.41 1.79 18.03
C PRO A 454 -19.33 2.42 19.08
N ALA A 455 -19.02 2.27 20.37
CA ALA A 455 -19.78 2.92 21.45
C ALA A 455 -19.34 4.39 21.66
N ASN A 456 -18.12 4.73 21.26
CA ASN A 456 -17.56 6.08 21.37
C ASN A 456 -16.43 6.25 20.35
N LEU A 457 -16.77 6.62 19.11
CA LEU A 457 -15.84 6.65 17.97
C LEU A 457 -14.68 7.64 18.18
N ARG A 458 -14.89 8.73 18.91
CA ARG A 458 -13.81 9.66 19.32
C ARG A 458 -12.74 9.00 20.18
N ASP A 459 -13.11 7.91 20.83
CA ASP A 459 -12.28 7.07 21.69
C ASP A 459 -11.87 5.77 20.96
N SER A 460 -11.78 5.79 19.63
CA SER A 460 -11.08 4.77 18.85
C SER A 460 -9.56 4.87 19.05
N ARG A 461 -8.80 3.85 18.62
CA ARG A 461 -7.35 3.74 18.88
C ARG A 461 -6.60 3.35 17.63
N TYR A 462 -5.29 3.57 17.66
CA TYR A 462 -4.39 3.18 16.58
C TYR A 462 -3.63 1.90 16.93
N VAL A 463 -3.49 1.01 15.96
CA VAL A 463 -2.66 -0.18 16.02
C VAL A 463 -1.63 -0.05 14.90
N TRP A 464 -0.51 0.60 15.22
CA TRP A 464 0.66 0.66 14.36
C TRP A 464 1.60 -0.46 14.73
N LEU A 465 2.02 -1.27 13.75
CA LEU A 465 2.86 -2.45 13.96
C LEU A 465 3.92 -2.55 12.86
N PRO A 466 5.08 -3.15 13.14
CA PRO A 466 6.07 -3.43 12.10
C PRO A 466 5.53 -4.49 11.13
N LEU A 467 5.59 -4.15 9.85
CA LEU A 467 5.34 -5.05 8.73
C LEU A 467 6.65 -5.33 8.03
N ILE A 468 6.98 -6.60 7.82
CA ILE A 468 8.22 -7.02 7.19
C ILE A 468 7.90 -7.94 6.00
N VAL A 469 8.60 -7.71 4.89
CA VAL A 469 8.57 -8.53 3.68
C VAL A 469 9.91 -9.24 3.54
N GLU A 470 9.94 -10.54 3.84
CA GLU A 470 11.16 -11.35 3.77
C GLU A 470 10.87 -12.84 3.64
N GLY A 471 11.82 -13.59 3.06
CA GLY A 471 11.72 -15.05 2.95
C GLY A 471 10.60 -15.53 2.03
N PRO A 472 10.53 -16.85 1.73
CA PRO A 472 9.44 -17.42 0.94
C PRO A 472 8.14 -17.43 1.76
N ALA A 473 7.00 -17.25 1.10
CA ALA A 473 5.69 -17.42 1.74
C ALA A 473 5.52 -18.82 2.34
N ASP A 474 4.95 -18.91 3.56
CA ASP A 474 4.79 -20.17 4.31
C ASP A 474 3.84 -21.18 3.61
N HIS A 475 3.08 -20.71 2.61
CA HIS A 475 2.20 -21.52 1.78
C HIS A 475 2.54 -21.32 0.31
N ALA A 476 3.45 -22.14 -0.22
CA ALA A 476 3.45 -22.42 -1.64
C ALA A 476 2.09 -23.09 -1.93
N LEU A 477 1.23 -22.42 -2.71
CA LEU A 477 -0.03 -23.00 -3.15
C LEU A 477 0.28 -24.35 -3.81
N GLU A 478 -0.17 -25.44 -3.19
CA GLU A 478 -0.27 -26.74 -3.86
C GLU A 478 -1.06 -26.49 -5.16
N TYR A 479 -0.44 -26.81 -6.30
CA TYR A 479 -0.76 -26.38 -7.68
C TYR A 479 -0.06 -25.08 -8.14
N SER A 480 1.22 -25.18 -8.48
CA SER A 480 1.79 -24.51 -9.66
C SER A 480 3.28 -24.79 -9.82
N SER A 481 3.61 -25.74 -10.69
CA SER A 481 4.90 -25.71 -11.38
C SER A 481 4.96 -24.47 -12.27
N GLY A 482 5.38 -23.31 -11.72
CA GLY A 482 5.70 -22.12 -12.51
C GLY A 482 5.18 -20.76 -12.03
N LEU A 483 4.56 -20.63 -10.85
CA LEU A 483 4.20 -19.32 -10.29
C LEU A 483 5.35 -18.72 -9.45
N PRO A 484 5.50 -17.37 -9.42
CA PRO A 484 6.52 -16.72 -8.62
C PRO A 484 6.34 -17.03 -7.13
N LEU A 485 7.44 -17.40 -6.47
CA LEU A 485 7.49 -17.53 -5.01
C LEU A 485 7.40 -16.12 -4.40
N TRP A 486 6.21 -15.70 -4.01
CA TRP A 486 6.01 -14.42 -3.32
C TRP A 486 6.80 -14.37 -2.02
N SER A 487 7.39 -13.20 -1.71
CA SER A 487 8.00 -13.00 -0.40
C SER A 487 6.94 -12.93 0.69
N ARG A 488 7.18 -13.56 1.85
CA ARG A 488 6.24 -13.58 2.97
C ARG A 488 6.04 -12.16 3.51
N VAL A 489 4.79 -11.80 3.76
CA VAL A 489 4.42 -10.56 4.47
C VAL A 489 4.03 -10.91 5.89
N SER A 490 4.65 -10.27 6.88
CA SER A 490 4.41 -10.53 8.30
C SER A 490 4.18 -9.24 9.06
N ILE A 491 3.06 -9.14 9.76
CA ILE A 491 2.72 -8.05 10.68
C ILE A 491 2.93 -8.57 12.10
N TYR A 492 4.00 -8.12 12.76
CA TYR A 492 4.37 -8.64 14.07
C TYR A 492 3.63 -7.90 15.17
N TRP A 493 2.93 -8.64 16.02
CA TRP A 493 2.35 -8.10 17.25
C TRP A 493 3.44 -7.70 18.24
N HIS A 494 3.35 -6.47 18.73
CA HIS A 494 4.11 -6.00 19.87
C HIS A 494 3.22 -5.23 20.83
N ARG A 495 3.37 -5.48 22.14
CA ARG A 495 2.73 -4.67 23.19
C ARG A 495 3.28 -3.26 23.26
N LYS A 496 4.57 -3.14 22.99
CA LYS A 496 5.27 -1.88 22.75
C LYS A 496 6.42 -2.13 21.79
N TRP A 497 6.68 -1.20 20.88
CA TRP A 497 7.80 -1.29 19.94
C TRP A 497 8.26 0.11 19.55
N ARG A 498 9.40 0.24 18.88
CA ARG A 498 9.92 1.52 18.38
C ARG A 498 10.52 1.33 17.00
N LEU A 499 10.66 2.41 16.25
CA LEU A 499 11.35 2.36 14.96
C LEU A 499 12.84 2.00 15.16
N PRO A 500 13.47 1.31 14.19
CA PRO A 500 14.91 1.00 14.23
C PRO A 500 15.76 2.25 14.42
N GLN A 501 16.90 2.14 15.07
CA GLN A 501 17.79 3.29 15.23
C GLN A 501 18.32 3.75 13.88
N GLY A 502 18.28 5.06 13.60
CA GLY A 502 18.73 5.61 12.32
C GLY A 502 17.70 5.55 11.20
N TRP A 503 16.45 5.14 11.48
CA TRP A 503 15.33 5.24 10.53
C TRP A 503 15.15 6.68 10.02
N SER A 504 15.31 7.67 10.90
CA SER A 504 15.51 9.05 10.49
C SER A 504 17.01 9.31 10.34
N THR A 505 17.48 9.34 9.10
CA THR A 505 18.82 9.85 8.75
C THR A 505 18.90 11.38 8.85
N PHE A 506 17.79 12.02 9.22
CA PHE A 506 17.67 13.46 9.38
C PHE A 506 18.21 13.90 10.75
N LYS A 507 19.47 14.35 10.74
CA LYS A 507 19.93 15.43 11.61
C LYS A 507 19.61 16.78 11.00
#